data_AF-A0A6B2S8A9-F1
#
_entry.id   AF-A0A6B2S8A9-F1
#
_cell.length_a   1.000
_cell.length_b   1.000
_cell.length_c   1.000
_cell.angle_alpha   90.00
_cell.angle_beta   90.00
_cell.angle_gamma   90.00
#
_symmetry.space_group_name_H-M   'P 1'
#
loop_
_entity.id
_entity.type
_entity.pdbx_description
1 polymer ?
#
loop_
_entity_poly.entity_id
_entity_poly.type
_entity_poly.pdbx_seq_one_letter_code
_entity_poly.pdbx_strand_id
1 'polypeptide(L)'
;MDRTYDIVLVGATGFVGALTADYLARHVPDGCRWALAGRNAESLRALRNRLAESVPSAADVPLLHVDVHDPATVREAARSTRVLATTVGPYVQHGLGAVAACADAGTDYVDLTGEPEFVDTAYVRHHARALETGARLVHACGFDSVPHDLGVQFTVEQLPEGVPLRIDGFVRTNAAPSGGTLASTLTALSRGRQTIRAARERRQVEPWPSDRRISTPVGARFAPEVGAWALPLPTIDPQVVSRSAAALDSYGPDFRYRHFAAVRRLPVAIGAVAGVAGVAAVAQLPAARRWISGRLAP
;
A
#
# COMPACT_ATOMS: atom_id res chain seq x y z
N MET A 1 -27.97 -10.24 -2.03
CA MET A 1 -28.21 -8.96 -2.72
C MET A 1 -27.51 -9.03 -4.06
N ASP A 2 -28.22 -8.76 -5.15
CA ASP A 2 -27.61 -8.74 -6.47
C ASP A 2 -26.71 -7.50 -6.58
N ARG A 3 -25.46 -7.69 -7.03
CA ARG A 3 -24.47 -6.61 -7.18
C ARG A 3 -24.31 -6.38 -8.68
N THR A 4 -24.38 -5.12 -9.12
CA THR A 4 -24.24 -4.74 -10.54
C THR A 4 -22.87 -5.09 -11.10
N TYR A 5 -21.82 -4.87 -10.30
CA TYR A 5 -20.43 -5.06 -10.69
C TYR A 5 -19.78 -6.15 -9.83
N ASP A 6 -18.88 -6.89 -10.45
CA ASP A 6 -17.94 -7.77 -9.76
C ASP A 6 -16.76 -6.96 -9.21
N ILE A 7 -16.24 -6.00 -9.99
CA ILE A 7 -15.11 -5.15 -9.60
C ILE A 7 -15.36 -3.69 -9.98
N VAL A 8 -15.14 -2.76 -9.05
CA VAL A 8 -15.08 -1.32 -9.34
C VAL A 8 -13.69 -0.81 -8.97
N LEU A 9 -12.97 -0.24 -9.93
CA LEU A 9 -11.64 0.35 -9.74
C LEU A 9 -11.74 1.87 -9.54
N VAL A 10 -11.64 2.32 -8.29
CA VAL A 10 -11.67 3.75 -7.92
C VAL A 10 -10.27 4.34 -8.00
N GLY A 11 -10.13 5.47 -8.70
CA GLY A 11 -8.83 6.08 -8.97
C GLY A 11 -8.19 5.63 -10.28
N ALA A 12 -9.00 5.07 -11.19
CA ALA A 12 -8.57 4.48 -12.46
C ALA A 12 -7.68 5.39 -13.33
N THR A 13 -7.82 6.71 -13.23
CA THR A 13 -7.06 7.67 -14.04
C THR A 13 -5.71 8.07 -13.43
N GLY A 14 -5.39 7.60 -12.22
CA GLY A 14 -4.07 7.78 -11.61
C GLY A 14 -3.01 6.90 -12.27
N PHE A 15 -1.73 7.10 -11.93
CA PHE A 15 -0.64 6.31 -12.53
C PHE A 15 -0.82 4.80 -12.33
N VAL A 16 -0.93 4.36 -11.07
CA VAL A 16 -1.13 2.94 -10.75
C VAL A 16 -2.53 2.48 -11.21
N GLY A 17 -3.55 3.30 -11.02
CA GLY A 17 -4.91 2.99 -11.49
C GLY A 17 -5.00 2.70 -12.98
N ALA A 18 -4.25 3.44 -13.81
CA ALA A 18 -4.23 3.21 -15.26
C ALA A 18 -3.55 1.88 -15.62
N LEU A 19 -2.47 1.51 -14.91
CA LEU A 19 -1.80 0.22 -15.07
C LEU A 19 -2.70 -0.93 -14.60
N THR A 20 -3.43 -0.75 -13.50
CA THR A 20 -4.40 -1.73 -13.00
C THR A 20 -5.58 -1.89 -13.98
N ALA A 21 -6.10 -0.79 -14.52
CA ALA A 21 -7.17 -0.82 -15.52
C ALA A 21 -6.74 -1.58 -16.80
N ASP A 22 -5.51 -1.33 -17.25
CA ASP A 22 -4.89 -2.01 -18.37
C ASP A 22 -4.67 -3.50 -18.13
N TYR A 23 -4.25 -3.87 -16.91
CA TYR A 23 -4.18 -5.26 -16.50
C TYR A 23 -5.56 -5.93 -16.47
N LEU A 24 -6.56 -5.29 -15.86
CA LEU A 24 -7.93 -5.80 -15.80
C LEU A 24 -8.50 -6.02 -17.20
N ALA A 25 -8.38 -5.04 -18.09
CA ALA A 25 -8.88 -5.16 -19.46
C ALA A 25 -8.37 -6.42 -20.17
N ARG A 26 -7.11 -6.83 -19.93
CA ARG A 26 -6.50 -8.00 -20.57
C ARG A 26 -6.75 -9.33 -19.87
N HIS A 27 -7.09 -9.33 -18.58
CA HIS A 27 -7.04 -10.54 -17.75
C HIS A 27 -8.33 -10.85 -16.99
N VAL A 28 -9.33 -9.97 -16.98
CA VAL A 28 -10.63 -10.34 -16.41
C VAL A 28 -11.24 -11.50 -17.21
N PRO A 29 -11.83 -12.50 -16.54
CA PRO A 29 -12.48 -13.60 -17.25
C PRO A 29 -13.71 -13.10 -18.00
N ASP A 30 -14.09 -13.81 -19.05
CA ASP A 30 -15.32 -13.54 -19.79
C ASP A 30 -16.53 -13.51 -18.86
N GLY A 31 -17.38 -12.50 -19.04
CA GLY A 31 -18.56 -12.28 -18.19
C GLY A 31 -18.30 -11.53 -16.88
N CYS A 32 -17.05 -11.22 -16.54
CA CYS A 32 -16.74 -10.35 -15.40
C CYS A 32 -17.23 -8.91 -15.64
N ARG A 33 -18.16 -8.44 -14.81
CA ARG A 33 -18.72 -7.08 -14.92
C ARG A 33 -17.87 -6.12 -14.10
N TRP A 34 -16.90 -5.45 -14.74
CA TRP A 34 -16.03 -4.49 -14.06
C TRP A 34 -16.24 -3.07 -14.56
N ALA A 35 -15.89 -2.07 -13.74
CA ALA A 35 -16.07 -0.66 -14.09
C ALA A 35 -14.87 0.22 -13.65
N LEU A 36 -14.66 1.31 -14.40
CA LEU A 36 -13.66 2.34 -14.10
C LEU A 36 -14.33 3.49 -13.35
N ALA A 37 -13.79 3.85 -12.18
CA ALA A 37 -14.36 4.88 -11.33
C ALA A 37 -13.38 6.02 -11.02
N GLY A 38 -13.91 7.24 -11.01
CA GLY A 38 -13.15 8.45 -10.71
C GLY A 38 -14.01 9.71 -10.82
N ARG A 39 -13.41 10.86 -10.48
CA ARG A 39 -14.13 12.14 -10.40
C ARG A 39 -14.31 12.82 -11.76
N ASN A 40 -13.35 12.65 -12.66
CA ASN A 40 -13.34 13.31 -13.96
C ASN A 40 -13.82 12.35 -15.07
N ALA A 41 -15.03 12.59 -15.57
CA ALA A 41 -15.66 11.77 -16.60
C ALA A 41 -14.89 11.80 -17.94
N GLU A 42 -14.25 12.92 -18.29
CA GLU A 42 -13.48 13.05 -19.52
C GLU A 42 -12.19 12.21 -19.46
N SER A 43 -11.45 12.28 -18.35
CA SER A 43 -10.26 11.46 -18.12
C SER A 43 -10.58 9.96 -18.12
N LEU A 44 -11.74 9.57 -17.58
CA LEU A 44 -12.21 8.17 -17.64
C LEU A 44 -12.51 7.73 -19.08
N ARG A 45 -13.18 8.57 -19.88
CA ARG A 45 -13.43 8.28 -21.31
C ARG A 45 -12.13 8.15 -22.09
N ALA A 46 -11.18 9.05 -21.86
CA ALA A 46 -9.87 9.01 -22.52
C ALA A 46 -9.10 7.73 -22.16
N LEU A 47 -9.11 7.33 -20.88
CA LEU A 47 -8.52 6.06 -20.45
C LEU A 47 -9.19 4.87 -21.14
N ARG A 48 -10.52 4.79 -21.13
CA ARG A 48 -11.26 3.70 -21.77
C ARG A 48 -10.97 3.60 -23.27
N ASN A 49 -10.94 4.73 -23.98
CA ASN A 49 -10.63 4.76 -25.41
C ASN A 49 -9.21 4.23 -25.67
N ARG A 50 -8.23 4.64 -24.87
CA ARG A 50 -6.85 4.12 -24.96
C ARG A 50 -6.78 2.62 -24.69
N LEU A 51 -7.54 2.11 -23.72
CA LEU A 51 -7.60 0.67 -23.46
C LEU A 51 -8.19 -0.07 -24.67
N ALA A 52 -9.26 0.47 -25.26
CA ALA A 52 -9.95 -0.09 -26.43
C ALA A 52 -9.07 -0.21 -27.68
N GLU A 53 -8.04 0.63 -27.83
CA GLU A 53 -7.04 0.51 -28.91
C GLU A 53 -6.29 -0.83 -28.85
N SER A 54 -6.06 -1.38 -27.66
CA SER A 54 -5.35 -2.66 -27.46
C SER A 54 -6.26 -3.83 -27.09
N VAL A 55 -7.43 -3.56 -26.51
CA VAL A 55 -8.40 -4.54 -26.04
C VAL A 55 -9.80 -4.09 -26.45
N PRO A 56 -10.34 -4.53 -27.61
CA PRO A 56 -11.60 -4.02 -28.14
C PRO A 56 -12.80 -4.11 -27.18
N SER A 57 -12.87 -5.16 -26.35
CA SER A 57 -13.91 -5.33 -25.33
C SER A 57 -13.89 -4.26 -24.24
N ALA A 58 -12.79 -3.52 -24.09
CA ALA A 58 -12.69 -2.41 -23.14
C ALA A 58 -13.54 -1.19 -23.55
N ALA A 59 -13.98 -1.10 -24.82
CA ALA A 59 -14.79 0.01 -25.32
C ALA A 59 -16.13 0.16 -24.55
N ASP A 60 -16.67 -0.95 -24.08
CA ASP A 60 -17.96 -1.02 -23.38
C ASP A 60 -17.84 -0.97 -21.85
N VAL A 61 -16.62 -0.82 -21.32
CA VAL A 61 -16.40 -0.77 -19.87
C VAL A 61 -17.16 0.43 -19.27
N PRO A 62 -18.06 0.20 -18.29
CA PRO A 62 -18.80 1.26 -17.62
C PRO A 62 -17.88 2.25 -16.90
N LEU A 63 -18.29 3.53 -16.95
CA LEU A 63 -17.59 4.63 -16.28
C LEU A 63 -18.46 5.14 -15.15
N LEU A 64 -17.95 5.11 -13.92
CA LEU A 64 -18.66 5.53 -12.72
C LEU A 64 -18.08 6.82 -12.16
N HIS A 65 -18.94 7.75 -11.79
CA HIS A 65 -18.52 8.92 -11.02
C HIS A 65 -18.40 8.54 -9.54
N VAL A 66 -17.17 8.57 -9.02
CA VAL A 66 -16.90 8.34 -7.59
C VAL A 66 -15.92 9.42 -7.12
N ASP A 67 -16.38 10.23 -6.17
CA ASP A 67 -15.56 11.19 -5.44
C ASP A 67 -15.39 10.73 -3.99
N VAL A 68 -14.16 10.45 -3.60
CA VAL A 68 -13.82 10.04 -2.22
C VAL A 68 -14.15 11.12 -1.17
N HIS A 69 -14.37 12.37 -1.60
CA HIS A 69 -14.85 13.47 -0.75
C HIS A 69 -16.37 13.58 -0.70
N ASP A 70 -17.10 12.83 -1.53
CA ASP A 70 -18.56 12.70 -1.47
C ASP A 70 -18.93 11.30 -0.96
N PRO A 71 -19.27 11.18 0.35
CA PRO A 71 -19.64 9.90 0.95
C PRO A 71 -20.83 9.20 0.27
N ALA A 72 -21.72 9.93 -0.41
CA ALA A 72 -22.85 9.32 -1.12
C ALA A 72 -22.36 8.49 -2.31
N THR A 73 -21.44 9.03 -3.12
CA THR A 73 -20.89 8.32 -4.28
C THR A 73 -20.08 7.08 -3.88
N VAL A 74 -19.31 7.18 -2.78
CA VAL A 74 -18.54 6.05 -2.25
C VAL A 74 -19.45 4.94 -1.73
N ARG A 75 -20.51 5.28 -1.01
CA ARG A 75 -21.50 4.29 -0.53
C ARG A 75 -22.23 3.61 -1.67
N GLU A 76 -22.56 4.35 -2.73
CA GLU A 76 -23.22 3.78 -3.91
C GLU A 76 -22.28 2.80 -4.64
N ALA A 77 -21.00 3.17 -4.81
CA ALA A 77 -20.00 2.28 -5.37
C ALA A 77 -19.84 1.00 -4.52
N ALA A 78 -19.73 1.14 -3.19
CA ALA A 78 -19.63 -0.01 -2.29
C ALA A 78 -20.87 -0.91 -2.35
N ARG A 79 -22.08 -0.35 -2.47
CA ARG A 79 -23.33 -1.13 -2.57
C ARG A 79 -23.49 -1.84 -3.91
N SER A 80 -22.99 -1.27 -5.00
CA SER A 80 -23.17 -1.80 -6.35
C SER A 80 -22.12 -2.83 -6.76
N THR A 81 -21.02 -3.00 -6.02
CA THR A 81 -19.92 -3.91 -6.37
C THR A 81 -19.74 -5.07 -5.40
N ARG A 82 -19.13 -6.17 -5.85
CA ARG A 82 -18.61 -7.25 -4.98
C ARG A 82 -17.25 -6.89 -4.40
N VAL A 83 -16.37 -6.31 -5.22
CA VAL A 83 -15.05 -5.83 -4.83
C VAL A 83 -14.89 -4.35 -5.19
N LEU A 84 -14.53 -3.52 -4.21
CA LEU A 84 -14.11 -2.15 -4.41
C LEU A 84 -12.58 -2.07 -4.30
N ALA A 85 -11.91 -1.92 -5.44
CA ALA A 85 -10.47 -1.76 -5.50
C ALA A 85 -10.13 -0.27 -5.60
N THR A 86 -9.24 0.24 -4.76
CA THR A 86 -8.89 1.67 -4.75
C THR A 86 -7.40 1.90 -4.97
N THR A 87 -7.10 2.93 -5.76
CA THR A 87 -5.74 3.43 -5.98
C THR A 87 -5.62 4.91 -5.60
N VAL A 88 -6.48 5.38 -4.69
CA VAL A 88 -6.62 6.79 -4.32
C VAL A 88 -5.86 7.07 -3.02
N GLY A 89 -4.59 7.43 -3.15
CA GLY A 89 -3.78 7.94 -2.04
C GLY A 89 -3.74 9.48 -1.99
N PRO A 90 -3.29 10.09 -0.87
CA PRO A 90 -2.89 9.45 0.40
C PRO A 90 -4.08 8.83 1.16
N TYR A 91 -3.96 7.57 1.60
CA TYR A 91 -5.08 6.80 2.16
C TYR A 91 -5.47 7.26 3.56
N VAL A 92 -4.53 7.74 4.37
CA VAL A 92 -4.84 8.39 5.66
C VAL A 92 -5.84 9.53 5.48
N GLN A 93 -5.81 10.22 4.34
CA GLN A 93 -6.70 11.36 4.05
C GLN A 93 -7.98 10.94 3.31
N HIS A 94 -7.89 9.95 2.41
CA HIS A 94 -8.95 9.67 1.44
C HIS A 94 -9.54 8.25 1.53
N GLY A 95 -8.83 7.30 2.16
CA GLY A 95 -9.17 5.88 2.11
C GLY A 95 -10.24 5.46 3.13
N LEU A 96 -10.30 6.10 4.30
CA LEU A 96 -11.15 5.60 5.41
C LEU A 96 -12.64 5.59 5.06
N GLY A 97 -13.10 6.53 4.24
CA GLY A 97 -14.49 6.56 3.78
C GLY A 97 -14.86 5.34 2.93
N ALA A 98 -13.95 4.88 2.07
CA ALA A 98 -14.16 3.69 1.26
C ALA A 98 -14.15 2.41 2.12
N VAL A 99 -13.23 2.31 3.08
CA VAL A 99 -13.19 1.19 4.03
C VAL A 99 -14.48 1.11 4.84
N ALA A 100 -14.93 2.23 5.41
CA ALA A 100 -16.16 2.29 6.19
C ALA A 100 -17.38 1.87 5.35
N ALA A 101 -17.52 2.41 4.14
CA ALA A 101 -18.62 2.08 3.24
C ALA A 101 -18.63 0.60 2.85
N CYS A 102 -17.46 0.00 2.61
CA CYS A 102 -17.34 -1.43 2.29
C CYS A 102 -17.66 -2.32 3.50
N ALA A 103 -17.12 -1.98 4.67
CA ALA A 103 -17.41 -2.68 5.93
C ALA A 103 -18.92 -2.64 6.24
N ASP A 104 -19.59 -1.50 6.05
CA ASP A 104 -21.04 -1.39 6.28
C ASP A 104 -21.88 -2.14 5.25
N ALA A 105 -21.44 -2.16 3.99
CA ALA A 105 -22.17 -2.79 2.89
C ALA A 105 -21.92 -4.30 2.78
N GLY A 106 -20.98 -4.88 3.54
CA GLY A 106 -20.57 -6.28 3.34
C GLY A 106 -19.88 -6.49 1.99
N THR A 107 -19.09 -5.51 1.56
CA THR A 107 -18.39 -5.50 0.27
C THR A 107 -16.90 -5.69 0.50
N ASP A 108 -16.25 -6.50 -0.33
CA ASP A 108 -14.82 -6.72 -0.23
C ASP A 108 -14.06 -5.47 -0.71
N TYR A 109 -13.02 -5.11 0.00
CA TYR A 109 -12.22 -3.90 -0.23
C TYR A 109 -10.76 -4.27 -0.44
N VAL A 110 -10.11 -3.64 -1.43
CA VAL A 110 -8.69 -3.83 -1.72
C VAL A 110 -8.02 -2.48 -2.00
N ASP A 111 -6.80 -2.30 -1.47
CA ASP A 111 -5.93 -1.18 -1.85
C ASP A 111 -4.46 -1.56 -1.91
N LEU A 112 -3.61 -0.63 -2.35
CA LEU A 112 -2.16 -0.75 -2.39
C LEU A 112 -1.45 0.19 -1.40
N THR A 113 -2.08 0.51 -0.28
CA THR A 113 -1.52 1.47 0.68
C THR A 113 -0.16 1.01 1.24
N GLY A 114 0.77 1.95 1.35
CA GLY A 114 2.03 1.78 2.10
C GLY A 114 2.00 2.48 3.46
N GLU A 115 0.83 2.94 3.92
CA GLU A 115 0.68 3.82 5.08
C GLU A 115 0.22 3.06 6.33
N PRO A 116 1.11 2.77 7.32
CA PRO A 116 0.74 1.97 8.48
C PRO A 116 -0.36 2.60 9.35
N GLU A 117 -0.33 3.93 9.50
CA GLU A 117 -1.36 4.66 10.26
C GLU A 117 -2.77 4.38 9.72
N PHE A 118 -2.91 4.34 8.39
CA PHE A 118 -4.20 4.10 7.76
C PHE A 118 -4.69 2.67 8.03
N VAL A 119 -3.82 1.67 7.85
CA VAL A 119 -4.17 0.25 8.08
C VAL A 119 -4.56 0.02 9.55
N ASP A 120 -3.79 0.56 10.49
CA ASP A 120 -4.09 0.40 11.92
C ASP A 120 -5.38 1.11 12.32
N THR A 121 -5.60 2.32 11.80
CA THR A 121 -6.84 3.07 12.04
C THR A 121 -8.05 2.35 11.42
N ALA A 122 -7.91 1.81 10.21
CA ALA A 122 -8.95 1.03 9.54
C ALA A 122 -9.31 -0.22 10.34
N TYR A 123 -8.31 -0.93 10.87
CA TYR A 123 -8.54 -2.09 11.73
C TYR A 123 -9.35 -1.70 12.97
N VAL A 124 -8.89 -0.72 13.74
CA VAL A 124 -9.54 -0.29 14.99
C VAL A 124 -10.98 0.15 14.76
N ARG A 125 -11.25 0.86 13.67
CA ARG A 125 -12.58 1.46 13.42
C ARG A 125 -13.56 0.54 12.72
N HIS A 126 -13.09 -0.35 11.84
CA HIS A 126 -13.96 -1.02 10.87
C HIS A 126 -13.81 -2.55 10.84
N HIS A 127 -12.80 -3.14 11.49
CA HIS A 127 -12.62 -4.60 11.47
C HIS A 127 -13.81 -5.35 12.07
N ALA A 128 -14.30 -4.94 13.25
CA ALA A 128 -15.45 -5.57 13.89
C ALA A 128 -16.70 -5.52 12.99
N ARG A 129 -16.95 -4.36 12.36
CA ARG A 129 -18.06 -4.19 11.44
C ARG A 129 -17.93 -5.07 10.19
N ALA A 130 -16.71 -5.18 9.65
CA ALA A 130 -16.44 -6.04 8.50
C ALA A 130 -16.68 -7.53 8.83
N LEU A 131 -16.34 -7.98 10.06
CA LEU A 131 -16.67 -9.33 10.52
C LEU A 131 -18.18 -9.56 10.61
N GLU A 132 -18.95 -8.59 11.13
CA GLU A 132 -20.41 -8.69 11.23
C GLU A 132 -21.10 -8.78 9.88
N THR A 133 -20.61 -8.06 8.87
CA THR A 133 -21.22 -8.00 7.54
C THR A 133 -20.64 -9.02 6.55
N GLY A 134 -19.53 -9.66 6.90
CA GLY A 134 -18.80 -10.60 6.05
C GLY A 134 -17.87 -9.92 5.03
N ALA A 135 -17.66 -8.60 5.11
CA ALA A 135 -16.70 -7.90 4.25
C ALA A 135 -15.26 -8.31 4.56
N ARG A 136 -14.44 -8.46 3.51
CA ARG A 136 -12.99 -8.63 3.65
C ARG A 136 -12.28 -7.33 3.30
N LEU A 137 -11.45 -6.83 4.22
CA LEU A 137 -10.66 -5.62 4.03
C LEU A 137 -9.20 -6.02 3.84
N VAL A 138 -8.68 -5.91 2.61
CA VAL A 138 -7.31 -6.32 2.27
C VAL A 138 -6.49 -5.10 1.88
N HIS A 139 -5.52 -4.75 2.71
CA HIS A 139 -4.64 -3.61 2.51
C HIS A 139 -3.31 -4.03 1.91
N ALA A 140 -2.56 -3.05 1.39
CA ALA A 140 -1.17 -3.23 0.95
C ALA A 140 -0.99 -4.27 -0.18
N CYS A 141 -1.95 -4.37 -1.10
CA CYS A 141 -1.90 -5.22 -2.30
C CYS A 141 -1.11 -4.55 -3.44
N GLY A 142 0.05 -3.97 -3.10
CA GLY A 142 0.97 -3.33 -4.05
C GLY A 142 2.35 -3.96 -4.04
N PHE A 143 3.26 -3.42 -4.85
CA PHE A 143 4.66 -3.81 -4.82
C PHE A 143 5.29 -3.60 -3.45
N ASP A 144 4.90 -2.54 -2.74
CA ASP A 144 5.37 -2.21 -1.38
C ASP A 144 4.69 -3.08 -0.30
N SER A 145 4.49 -4.38 -0.56
CA SER A 145 4.15 -5.44 0.41
C SER A 145 4.01 -6.83 -0.20
N VAL A 146 3.37 -6.99 -1.36
CA VAL A 146 3.06 -8.31 -1.95
C VAL A 146 4.30 -9.19 -2.18
N PRO A 147 5.39 -8.72 -2.82
CA PRO A 147 6.59 -9.52 -3.02
C PRO A 147 7.27 -9.92 -1.70
N HIS A 148 7.12 -9.09 -0.66
CA HIS A 148 7.75 -9.31 0.63
C HIS A 148 6.96 -10.31 1.48
N ASP A 149 5.64 -10.17 1.55
CA ASP A 149 4.77 -11.07 2.30
C ASP A 149 4.72 -12.46 1.66
N LEU A 150 4.33 -12.54 0.38
CA LEU A 150 4.23 -13.82 -0.33
C LEU A 150 5.61 -14.47 -0.54
N GLY A 151 6.67 -13.68 -0.73
CA GLY A 151 8.03 -14.21 -0.83
C GLY A 151 8.52 -14.84 0.47
N VAL A 152 8.16 -14.25 1.62
CA VAL A 152 8.43 -14.84 2.93
C VAL A 152 7.59 -16.10 3.13
N GLN A 153 6.29 -16.05 2.83
CA GLN A 153 5.41 -17.21 2.95
C GLN A 153 5.94 -18.38 2.11
N PHE A 154 6.24 -18.14 0.83
CA PHE A 154 6.83 -19.14 -0.05
C PHE A 154 8.10 -19.75 0.56
N THR A 155 8.99 -18.91 1.11
CA THR A 155 10.23 -19.38 1.75
C THR A 155 9.95 -20.24 2.97
N VAL A 156 8.98 -19.85 3.82
CA VAL A 156 8.57 -20.61 5.01
C VAL A 156 8.05 -21.99 4.62
N GLU A 157 7.24 -22.07 3.56
CA GLU A 157 6.69 -23.33 3.05
C GLU A 157 7.75 -24.30 2.50
N GLN A 158 8.97 -23.83 2.22
CA GLN A 158 10.10 -24.67 1.83
C GLN A 158 10.95 -25.16 3.02
N LEU A 159 10.67 -24.69 4.24
CA LEU A 159 11.44 -25.01 5.45
C LEU A 159 10.68 -26.02 6.32
N PRO A 160 11.38 -26.74 7.23
CA PRO A 160 10.70 -27.66 8.15
C PRO A 160 9.66 -26.93 9.02
N GLU A 161 8.53 -27.59 9.26
CA GLU A 161 7.50 -27.08 10.17
C GLU A 161 7.93 -27.16 11.64
N GLY A 162 7.35 -26.31 12.49
CA GLY A 162 7.52 -26.39 13.95
C GLY A 162 8.89 -25.97 14.48
N VAL A 163 9.79 -25.46 13.64
CA VAL A 163 11.12 -24.99 14.05
C VAL A 163 11.21 -23.46 14.09
N PRO A 164 12.16 -22.87 14.86
CA PRO A 164 12.42 -21.44 14.79
C PRO A 164 12.91 -20.99 13.41
N LEU A 165 12.34 -19.90 12.88
CA LEU A 165 12.64 -19.39 11.54
C LEU A 165 13.18 -17.95 11.60
N ARG A 166 14.22 -17.69 10.79
CA ARG A 166 14.91 -16.40 10.69
C ARG A 166 15.06 -16.02 9.22
N ILE A 167 14.28 -15.04 8.77
CA ILE A 167 14.27 -14.61 7.37
C ILE A 167 14.70 -13.15 7.28
N ASP A 168 15.59 -12.85 6.32
CA ASP A 168 16.05 -11.51 6.02
C ASP A 168 15.72 -11.17 4.56
N GLY A 169 14.94 -10.12 4.34
CA GLY A 169 14.61 -9.58 3.02
C GLY A 169 15.54 -8.43 2.64
N PHE A 170 16.06 -8.46 1.41
CA PHE A 170 16.94 -7.42 0.87
C PHE A 170 16.37 -6.84 -0.43
N VAL A 171 16.01 -5.57 -0.38
CA VAL A 171 15.54 -4.81 -1.54
C VAL A 171 16.73 -4.11 -2.20
N ARG A 172 16.83 -4.27 -3.52
CA ARG A 172 17.82 -3.59 -4.36
C ARG A 172 17.09 -2.88 -5.48
N THR A 173 17.35 -1.59 -5.63
CA THR A 173 16.81 -0.79 -6.73
C THR A 173 17.92 -0.05 -7.44
N ASN A 174 17.79 0.06 -8.77
CA ASN A 174 18.62 0.91 -9.62
C ASN A 174 17.90 2.23 -9.96
N ALA A 175 16.66 2.42 -9.49
CA ALA A 175 15.86 3.61 -9.76
C ALA A 175 16.08 4.68 -8.69
N ALA A 176 16.10 5.94 -9.12
CA ALA A 176 15.99 7.07 -8.22
C ALA A 176 14.57 7.11 -7.62
N PRO A 177 14.39 7.54 -6.36
CA PRO A 177 13.06 7.72 -5.79
C PRO A 177 12.23 8.67 -6.67
N SER A 178 10.98 8.30 -6.97
CA SER A 178 10.08 9.20 -7.70
C SER A 178 9.73 10.43 -6.84
N GLY A 179 9.24 11.52 -7.45
CA GLY A 179 8.73 12.67 -6.70
C GLY A 179 7.60 12.31 -5.73
N GLY A 180 6.77 11.32 -6.06
CA GLY A 180 5.73 10.78 -5.18
C GLY A 180 6.29 10.00 -3.98
N THR A 181 7.42 9.29 -4.17
CA THR A 181 8.14 8.59 -3.09
C THR A 181 8.71 9.57 -2.07
N LEU A 182 9.26 10.70 -2.53
CA LEU A 182 9.78 11.76 -1.64
C LEU A 182 8.66 12.42 -0.81
N ALA A 183 7.54 12.77 -1.44
CA ALA A 183 6.37 13.34 -0.75
C ALA A 183 5.77 12.37 0.28
N SER A 184 5.70 11.08 -0.05
CA SER A 184 5.22 10.03 0.85
C SER A 184 6.15 9.83 2.04
N THR A 185 7.47 9.84 1.81
CA THR A 185 8.49 9.76 2.87
C THR A 185 8.42 10.96 3.82
N LEU A 186 8.28 12.17 3.29
CA LEU A 186 8.11 13.39 4.09
C LEU A 186 6.82 13.36 4.92
N THR A 187 5.72 12.86 4.35
CA THR A 187 4.45 12.70 5.06
C THR A 187 4.59 11.67 6.19
N ALA A 188 5.19 10.52 5.92
CA ALA A 188 5.45 9.48 6.94
C ALA A 188 6.31 10.02 8.10
N LEU A 189 7.34 10.82 7.82
CA LEU A 189 8.17 11.45 8.84
C LEU A 189 7.41 12.50 9.67
N SER A 190 6.48 13.24 9.06
CA SER A 190 5.68 14.26 9.77
C SER A 190 4.56 13.67 10.64
N ARG A 191 4.14 12.43 10.39
CA ARG A 191 3.02 11.76 11.08
C ARG A 191 3.44 10.68 12.07
N GLY A 192 4.72 10.60 12.44
CA GLY A 192 5.23 9.54 13.31
C GLY A 192 4.48 9.37 14.64
N ARG A 193 4.00 10.47 15.25
CA ARG A 193 3.19 10.39 16.49
C ARG A 193 1.85 9.71 16.27
N GLN A 194 1.17 10.03 15.18
CA GLN A 194 -0.11 9.48 14.79
C GLN A 194 0.04 7.99 14.43
N THR A 195 1.06 7.63 13.65
CA THR A 195 1.39 6.23 13.35
C THR A 195 1.63 5.42 14.62
N ILE A 196 2.44 5.92 15.56
CA ILE A 196 2.69 5.24 16.83
C ILE A 196 1.40 5.07 17.65
N ARG A 197 0.54 6.09 17.66
CA ARG A 197 -0.73 6.05 18.36
C ARG A 197 -1.66 4.99 17.75
N ALA A 198 -1.85 5.00 16.44
CA ALA A 198 -2.70 4.03 15.75
C ALA A 198 -2.21 2.59 15.98
N ALA A 199 -0.90 2.36 15.90
CA ALA A 199 -0.30 1.06 16.19
C ALA A 199 -0.53 0.59 17.65
N ARG A 200 -0.49 1.52 18.61
CA ARG A 200 -0.81 1.20 20.02
C ARG A 200 -2.27 0.87 20.21
N GLU A 201 -3.18 1.62 19.59
CA GLU A 201 -4.62 1.38 19.66
C GLU A 201 -4.96 0.00 19.06
N ARG A 202 -4.40 -0.34 17.89
CA ARG A 202 -4.58 -1.67 17.28
C ARG A 202 -4.10 -2.80 18.18
N ARG A 203 -2.90 -2.68 18.77
CA ARG A 203 -2.34 -3.71 19.68
C ARG A 203 -3.20 -4.00 20.91
N GLN A 204 -4.09 -3.09 21.30
CA GLN A 204 -5.00 -3.30 22.44
C GLN A 204 -6.22 -4.14 22.07
N VAL A 205 -6.60 -4.19 20.79
CA VAL A 205 -7.85 -4.81 20.32
C VAL A 205 -7.62 -5.98 19.38
N GLU A 206 -6.49 -6.05 18.68
CA GLU A 206 -6.16 -7.15 17.78
C GLU A 206 -5.70 -8.37 18.58
N PRO A 207 -6.36 -9.54 18.44
CA PRO A 207 -5.88 -10.78 19.01
C PRO A 207 -4.50 -11.14 18.45
N TRP A 208 -3.57 -11.47 19.34
CA TRP A 208 -2.20 -11.89 18.99
C TRP A 208 -1.86 -13.23 19.64
N PRO A 209 -1.16 -14.15 18.96
CA PRO A 209 -0.78 -15.44 19.54
C PRO A 209 0.10 -15.24 20.78
N SER A 210 -0.21 -15.96 21.85
CA SER A 210 0.52 -15.89 23.14
C SER A 210 1.56 -16.99 23.30
N ASP A 211 1.46 -18.03 22.49
CA ASP A 211 2.30 -19.23 22.46
C ASP A 211 3.45 -19.14 21.45
N ARG A 212 3.47 -18.09 20.61
CA ARG A 212 4.47 -17.88 19.56
C ARG A 212 5.19 -16.55 19.73
N ARG A 213 6.49 -16.55 19.42
CA ARG A 213 7.31 -15.35 19.40
C ARG A 213 7.47 -14.85 17.98
N ILE A 214 7.05 -13.61 17.74
CA ILE A 214 7.17 -12.95 16.43
C ILE A 214 7.92 -11.64 16.62
N SER A 215 8.97 -11.44 15.84
CA SER A 215 9.82 -10.24 15.97
C SER A 215 10.27 -9.67 14.63
N THR A 216 10.25 -8.35 14.55
CA THR A 216 10.72 -7.60 13.38
C THR A 216 11.75 -6.54 13.80
N PRO A 217 12.94 -6.96 14.25
CA PRO A 217 13.92 -6.03 14.79
C PRO A 217 14.44 -5.08 13.70
N VAL A 218 14.61 -3.82 14.08
CA VAL A 218 15.13 -2.75 13.23
C VAL A 218 16.60 -2.53 13.60
N GLY A 219 17.49 -2.45 12.61
CA GLY A 219 18.89 -2.12 12.85
C GLY A 219 19.76 -2.27 11.61
N ALA A 220 20.66 -1.31 11.39
CA ALA A 220 21.60 -1.39 10.29
C ALA A 220 22.70 -2.42 10.58
N ARG A 221 23.15 -3.14 9.54
CA ARG A 221 24.32 -4.04 9.62
C ARG A 221 25.01 -4.18 8.28
N PHE A 222 26.26 -4.60 8.29
CA PHE A 222 26.85 -5.17 7.09
C PHE A 222 26.35 -6.60 6.89
N ALA A 223 25.89 -6.93 5.68
CA ALA A 223 25.35 -8.23 5.32
C ALA A 223 26.30 -8.91 4.31
N PRO A 224 27.26 -9.74 4.77
CA PRO A 224 28.22 -10.40 3.90
C PRO A 224 27.55 -11.29 2.84
N GLU A 225 26.39 -11.88 3.16
CA GLU A 225 25.57 -12.72 2.27
C GLU A 225 25.14 -12.02 0.98
N VAL A 226 25.04 -10.67 0.99
CA VAL A 226 24.68 -9.86 -0.19
C VAL A 226 25.77 -8.84 -0.56
N GLY A 227 26.91 -8.87 0.13
CA GLY A 227 28.04 -7.95 -0.09
C GLY A 227 27.65 -6.47 0.01
N ALA A 228 26.75 -6.13 0.94
CA ALA A 228 26.18 -4.78 1.04
C ALA A 228 25.86 -4.39 2.48
N TRP A 229 25.72 -3.09 2.71
CA TRP A 229 25.11 -2.57 3.93
C TRP A 229 23.61 -2.73 3.86
N ALA A 230 23.05 -3.37 4.90
CA ALA A 230 21.64 -3.57 5.11
C ALA A 230 21.11 -2.43 5.99
N LEU A 231 20.35 -1.53 5.39
CA LEU A 231 19.75 -0.38 6.07
C LEU A 231 18.26 -0.63 6.26
N PRO A 232 17.69 -0.36 7.44
CA PRO A 232 16.26 -0.56 7.66
C PRO A 232 15.44 0.35 6.72
N LEU A 233 14.44 -0.24 6.08
CA LEU A 233 13.47 0.49 5.27
C LEU A 233 12.25 0.83 6.14
N PRO A 234 11.83 2.11 6.21
CA PRO A 234 10.66 2.52 6.99
C PRO A 234 9.36 2.23 6.23
N THR A 235 9.13 0.98 5.86
CA THR A 235 7.97 0.51 5.12
C THR A 235 6.98 -0.23 6.04
N ILE A 236 5.78 -0.50 5.54
CA ILE A 236 4.78 -1.30 6.24
C ILE A 236 5.10 -2.82 6.21
N ASP A 237 5.99 -3.25 5.31
CA ASP A 237 6.26 -4.67 5.03
C ASP A 237 6.55 -5.53 6.27
N PRO A 238 7.39 -5.09 7.24
CA PRO A 238 7.61 -5.89 8.44
C PRO A 238 6.32 -6.14 9.22
N GLN A 239 5.40 -5.17 9.23
CA GLN A 239 4.12 -5.31 9.92
C GLN A 239 3.21 -6.31 9.20
N VAL A 240 3.15 -6.25 7.86
CA VAL A 240 2.41 -7.21 7.03
C VAL A 240 2.93 -8.62 7.26
N VAL A 241 4.24 -8.84 7.13
CA VAL A 241 4.88 -10.15 7.35
C VAL A 241 4.66 -10.64 8.79
N SER A 242 4.75 -9.74 9.79
CA SER A 242 4.48 -10.12 11.18
C SER A 242 3.04 -10.55 11.41
N ARG A 243 2.09 -9.97 10.68
CA ARG A 243 0.68 -10.32 10.77
C ARG A 243 0.41 -11.68 10.13
N SER A 244 1.01 -11.97 8.99
CA SER A 244 0.99 -13.30 8.35
C SER A 244 1.60 -14.36 9.27
N ALA A 245 2.74 -14.06 9.88
CA ALA A 245 3.35 -14.94 10.89
C ALA A 245 2.46 -15.18 12.10
N ALA A 246 1.68 -14.17 12.53
CA ALA A 246 0.73 -14.32 13.62
C ALA A 246 -0.52 -15.13 13.24
N ALA A 247 -0.90 -15.13 11.95
CA ALA A 247 -2.08 -15.81 11.47
C ALA A 247 -1.82 -17.28 11.09
N LEU A 248 -0.59 -17.64 10.69
CA LEU A 248 -0.27 -18.94 10.11
C LEU A 248 0.72 -19.72 10.99
N ASP A 249 0.37 -20.93 11.39
CA ASP A 249 1.21 -21.78 12.26
C ASP A 249 2.50 -22.26 11.57
N SER A 250 2.52 -22.29 10.23
CA SER A 250 3.68 -22.66 9.42
C SER A 250 4.92 -21.79 9.68
N TYR A 251 4.74 -20.58 10.23
CA TYR A 251 5.83 -19.68 10.59
C TYR A 251 6.62 -20.11 11.84
N GLY A 252 6.18 -21.20 12.50
CA GLY A 252 6.87 -21.83 13.62
C GLY A 252 6.68 -21.11 14.95
N PRO A 253 7.25 -21.68 16.03
CA PRO A 253 7.07 -21.15 17.40
C PRO A 253 7.87 -19.86 17.68
N ASP A 254 8.96 -19.61 16.93
CA ASP A 254 9.78 -18.39 17.06
C ASP A 254 10.21 -17.88 15.67
N PHE A 255 9.50 -16.88 15.18
CA PHE A 255 9.70 -16.25 13.88
C PHE A 255 10.38 -14.88 14.01
N ARG A 256 11.40 -14.63 13.19
CA ARG A 256 11.98 -13.29 13.00
C ARG A 256 12.07 -12.94 11.53
N TYR A 257 11.58 -11.77 11.21
CA TYR A 257 11.78 -11.14 9.90
C TYR A 257 12.58 -9.85 10.01
N ARG A 258 13.51 -9.61 9.10
CA ARG A 258 14.20 -8.32 8.94
C ARG A 258 14.07 -7.84 7.51
N HIS A 259 13.85 -6.55 7.32
CA HIS A 259 13.61 -5.95 6.01
C HIS A 259 14.60 -4.82 5.76
N PHE A 260 15.35 -4.92 4.66
CA PHE A 260 16.49 -4.04 4.40
C PHE A 260 16.51 -3.51 2.98
N ALA A 261 16.94 -2.25 2.83
CA ALA A 261 17.59 -1.79 1.60
C ALA A 261 19.05 -2.24 1.61
N ALA A 262 19.49 -2.90 0.54
CA ALA A 262 20.88 -3.30 0.36
C ALA A 262 21.65 -2.24 -0.44
N VAL A 263 22.60 -1.57 0.21
CA VAL A 263 23.43 -0.50 -0.36
C VAL A 263 24.89 -0.91 -0.38
N ARG A 264 25.52 -0.92 -1.56
CA ARG A 264 26.93 -1.30 -1.70
C ARG A 264 27.93 -0.27 -1.12
N ARG A 265 27.57 1.02 -1.10
CA ARG A 265 28.46 2.12 -0.68
C ARG A 265 27.78 2.98 0.39
N LEU A 266 27.99 2.66 1.67
CA LEU A 266 27.38 3.36 2.80
C LEU A 266 27.65 4.87 2.83
N PRO A 267 28.89 5.38 2.59
CA PRO A 267 29.14 6.82 2.59
C PRO A 267 28.36 7.57 1.52
N VAL A 268 28.10 6.92 0.37
CA VAL A 268 27.32 7.51 -0.74
C VAL A 268 25.84 7.59 -0.36
N ALA A 269 25.28 6.54 0.26
CA ALA A 269 23.89 6.57 0.71
C ALA A 269 23.66 7.57 1.85
N ILE A 270 24.56 7.61 2.85
CA ILE A 270 24.51 8.60 3.93
C ILE A 270 24.63 10.01 3.35
N GLY A 271 25.58 10.23 2.43
CA GLY A 271 25.77 11.52 1.75
C GLY A 271 24.54 11.95 0.94
N ALA A 272 23.87 11.03 0.25
CA ALA A 272 22.65 11.32 -0.49
C ALA A 272 21.48 11.71 0.42
N VAL A 273 21.26 10.97 1.51
CA VAL A 273 20.20 11.28 2.50
C VAL A 273 20.48 12.60 3.19
N ALA A 274 21.71 12.84 3.65
CA ALA A 274 22.11 14.09 4.26
C ALA A 274 22.00 15.28 3.30
N GLY A 275 22.34 15.07 2.02
CA GLY A 275 22.19 16.07 0.97
C GLY A 275 20.72 16.45 0.73
N VAL A 276 19.83 15.47 0.59
CA VAL A 276 18.39 15.72 0.41
C VAL A 276 17.77 16.39 1.63
N ALA A 277 18.10 15.93 2.85
CA ALA A 277 17.62 16.54 4.08
C ALA A 277 18.15 17.98 4.24
N GLY A 278 19.41 18.22 3.89
CA GLY A 278 20.02 19.54 3.87
C GLY A 278 19.33 20.48 2.87
N VAL A 279 19.10 20.03 1.63
CA VAL A 279 18.38 20.80 0.62
C VAL A 279 16.94 21.09 1.06
N ALA A 280 16.24 20.12 1.63
CA ALA A 280 14.88 20.31 2.13
C ALA A 280 14.85 21.32 3.29
N ALA A 281 15.77 21.24 4.25
CA ALA A 281 15.88 22.18 5.36
C ALA A 281 16.23 23.60 4.89
N VAL A 282 17.14 23.72 3.93
CA VAL A 282 17.51 25.01 3.32
C VAL A 282 16.34 25.57 2.51
N ALA A 283 15.57 24.75 1.79
CA ALA A 283 14.41 25.18 1.02
C ALA A 283 13.23 25.68 1.89
N GLN A 284 13.20 25.36 3.18
CA GLN A 284 12.27 25.95 4.14
C GLN A 284 12.61 27.41 4.49
N LEU A 285 13.84 27.88 4.21
CA LEU A 285 14.24 29.25 4.44
C LEU A 285 13.72 30.17 3.31
N PRO A 286 12.97 31.24 3.63
CA PRO A 286 12.39 32.15 2.62
C PRO A 286 13.41 32.82 1.69
N ALA A 287 14.65 32.99 2.15
CA ALA A 287 15.75 33.55 1.36
C ALA A 287 16.29 32.54 0.32
N ALA A 288 16.47 31.28 0.71
CA ALA A 288 16.94 30.23 -0.18
C ALA A 288 15.87 29.85 -1.21
N ARG A 289 14.59 29.84 -0.82
CA ARG A 289 13.47 29.60 -1.74
C ARG A 289 13.43 30.64 -2.87
N ARG A 290 13.62 31.92 -2.52
CA ARG A 290 13.73 33.05 -3.48
C ARG A 290 14.96 32.95 -4.37
N TRP A 291 16.09 32.50 -3.82
CA TRP A 291 17.34 32.33 -4.56
C TRP A 291 17.27 31.15 -5.56
N ILE A 292 16.64 30.04 -5.18
CA ILE A 292 16.44 28.87 -6.06
C ILE A 292 15.43 29.20 -7.17
N SER A 293 14.32 29.88 -6.84
CA SER A 293 13.34 30.33 -7.86
C SER A 293 13.92 31.36 -8.81
N GLY A 294 14.86 32.19 -8.36
CA GLY A 294 15.55 33.20 -9.21
C GLY A 294 16.56 32.61 -10.20
N ARG A 295 16.97 31.35 -10.05
CA ARG A 295 17.85 30.64 -11.00
C ARG A 295 17.12 29.68 -11.95
N LEU A 296 15.82 29.48 -11.74
CA LEU A 296 14.96 28.57 -12.51
C LEU A 296 13.84 29.31 -13.27
N ALA A 297 13.83 30.65 -13.24
CA ALA A 297 13.10 31.43 -14.23
C ALA A 297 13.88 31.41 -15.56
N PRO A 298 13.20 31.32 -16.72
CA PRO A 298 13.86 31.42 -18.03
C PRO A 298 14.58 32.76 -18.21
#